data_AF-A0A3N5G6X9-F1
#
_entry.id   AF-A0A3N5G6X9-F1
#
_cell.length_a   1.000
_cell.length_b   1.000
_cell.length_c   1.000
_cell.angle_alpha   90.00
_cell.angle_beta   90.00
_cell.angle_gamma   90.00
#
_symmetry.space_group_name_H-M   'P 1'
#
loop_
_entity.id
_entity.type
_entity.pdbx_description
1 polymer ?
#
loop_
_entity_poly.entity_id
_entity_poly.type
_entity_poly.pdbx_seq_one_letter_code
_entity_poly.pdbx_strand_id
1 'polypeptide(L)'
;EVSEGLRLEELHRRRDEELTKPLLSRDYGVVLRAYREEIEEVRSLDPKSDLLDALEAEVADLDAKRRELYPRAKEVLGGGVYETSFLVAYLSNFPESTEVPEVALALGDAYSRLGNPTEAVTHYLKAWEAAPESPEGKRAGIGLRNLAPGLKELAALQQMVEQDRDPELKRIASARLAQMAKTYDDVANGAEYLRRYPESEHTTPVIERLNVLADNLYGEVVLYQSVGDSVKAVERINKILTHAPLSPAAEKLRDRAVLTAEKAG
;
A
#
# COMPACT_ATOMS: atom_id res chain seq x y z
N GLU A 1 -24.73 -11.25 -18.50
CA GLU A 1 -25.49 -12.10 -17.54
C GLU A 1 -24.63 -12.85 -16.52
N VAL A 2 -23.99 -14.01 -16.80
CA VAL A 2 -23.25 -14.77 -15.75
C VAL A 2 -22.07 -14.00 -15.14
N SER A 3 -21.38 -13.17 -15.92
CA SER A 3 -20.26 -12.34 -15.44
C SER A 3 -20.71 -11.15 -14.58
N GLU A 4 -21.92 -10.63 -14.77
CA GLU A 4 -22.41 -9.45 -14.03
C GLU A 4 -22.93 -9.85 -12.65
N GLY A 5 -23.60 -11.00 -12.55
CA GLY A 5 -24.05 -11.56 -11.28
C GLY A 5 -22.89 -11.83 -10.31
N LEU A 6 -21.78 -12.39 -10.82
CA LEU A 6 -20.59 -12.65 -10.00
C LEU A 6 -19.90 -11.37 -9.50
N ARG A 7 -19.88 -10.31 -10.31
CA ARG A 7 -19.32 -9.01 -9.91
C ARG A 7 -20.15 -8.35 -8.82
N LEU A 8 -21.47 -8.37 -8.98
CA LEU A 8 -22.40 -7.83 -7.99
C LEU A 8 -22.34 -8.61 -6.67
N GLU A 9 -22.25 -9.94 -6.74
CA GLU A 9 -22.09 -10.80 -5.56
C GLU A 9 -20.81 -10.45 -4.78
N GLU A 10 -19.70 -10.23 -5.48
CA GLU A 10 -18.44 -9.82 -4.86
C GLU A 10 -18.55 -8.45 -4.16
N LEU A 11 -19.19 -7.48 -4.80
CA LEU A 11 -19.42 -6.16 -4.22
C LEU A 11 -20.33 -6.21 -2.98
N HIS A 12 -21.38 -7.03 -3.02
CA HIS A 12 -22.25 -7.24 -1.87
C HIS A 12 -21.51 -7.93 -0.73
N ARG A 13 -20.70 -8.94 -1.04
CA ARG A 13 -19.87 -9.63 -0.04
C ARG A 13 -18.94 -8.65 0.68
N ARG A 14 -18.23 -7.80 -0.06
CA ARG A 14 -17.36 -6.75 0.52
C ARG A 14 -18.14 -5.77 1.39
N ARG A 15 -19.30 -5.31 0.91
CA ARG A 15 -20.19 -4.43 1.67
C ARG A 15 -20.63 -5.10 2.99
N ASP A 16 -21.09 -6.34 2.91
CA ASP A 16 -21.63 -7.05 4.06
C ASP A 16 -20.54 -7.35 5.09
N GLU A 17 -19.35 -7.76 4.65
CA GLU A 17 -18.14 -7.87 5.48
C GLU A 17 -17.85 -6.55 6.20
N GLU A 18 -17.92 -5.41 5.50
CA GLU A 18 -17.71 -4.09 6.11
C GLU A 18 -18.77 -3.75 7.16
N LEU A 19 -20.03 -4.07 6.89
CA LEU A 19 -21.14 -3.82 7.80
C LEU A 19 -21.08 -4.65 9.10
N THR A 20 -20.35 -5.77 9.10
CA THR A 20 -20.09 -6.54 10.33
C THR A 20 -19.18 -5.84 11.32
N LYS A 21 -18.39 -4.86 10.87
CA LYS A 21 -17.44 -4.14 11.74
C LYS A 21 -18.16 -3.19 12.70
N PRO A 22 -17.54 -2.87 13.86
CA PRO A 22 -18.02 -1.82 14.75
C PRO A 22 -18.24 -0.51 13.99
N LEU A 23 -19.31 0.21 14.30
CA LEU A 23 -19.79 1.36 13.50
C LEU A 23 -18.69 2.37 13.14
N LEU A 24 -17.81 2.71 14.07
CA LEU A 24 -16.73 3.70 13.90
C LEU A 24 -15.50 3.15 13.17
N SER A 25 -15.39 1.83 13.04
CA SER A 25 -14.33 1.15 12.29
C SER A 25 -14.75 0.81 10.87
N ARG A 26 -15.99 1.15 10.47
CA ARG A 26 -16.50 0.89 9.12
C ARG A 26 -15.88 1.86 8.12
N ASP A 27 -15.31 1.32 7.06
CA ASP A 27 -14.71 2.02 5.95
C ASP A 27 -15.64 1.99 4.72
N TYR A 28 -16.69 2.80 4.77
CA TYR A 28 -17.56 3.01 3.61
C TYR A 28 -16.78 3.60 2.43
N GLY A 29 -15.72 4.37 2.67
CA GLY A 29 -14.88 4.96 1.63
C GLY A 29 -14.27 3.92 0.68
N VAL A 30 -13.75 2.81 1.21
CA VAL A 30 -13.22 1.70 0.40
C VAL A 30 -14.34 1.04 -0.41
N VAL A 31 -15.47 0.73 0.24
CA VAL A 31 -16.61 0.09 -0.43
C VAL A 31 -17.15 0.98 -1.56
N LEU A 32 -17.35 2.27 -1.29
CA LEU A 32 -17.82 3.25 -2.27
C LEU A 32 -16.88 3.37 -3.47
N ARG A 33 -15.56 3.33 -3.27
CA ARG A 33 -14.60 3.33 -4.39
C ARG A 33 -14.77 2.10 -5.26
N ALA A 34 -14.88 0.92 -4.66
CA ALA A 34 -15.09 -0.32 -5.41
C ALA A 34 -16.38 -0.30 -6.25
N TYR A 35 -17.50 0.20 -5.69
CA TYR A 35 -18.75 0.34 -6.46
C TYR A 35 -18.62 1.36 -7.60
N ARG A 36 -17.95 2.50 -7.36
CA ARG A 36 -17.76 3.52 -8.41
C ARG A 36 -16.86 3.02 -9.53
N GLU A 37 -15.79 2.29 -9.21
CA GLU A 37 -14.92 1.64 -10.21
C GLU A 37 -15.73 0.66 -11.07
N GLU A 38 -16.58 -0.17 -10.46
CA GLU A 38 -17.44 -1.09 -11.20
C GLU A 38 -18.47 -0.36 -12.06
N ILE A 39 -19.08 0.73 -11.57
CA ILE A 39 -20.00 1.56 -12.37
C ILE A 39 -19.30 2.08 -13.63
N GLU A 40 -18.08 2.60 -13.51
CA GLU A 40 -17.33 3.08 -14.68
C GLU A 40 -16.98 1.94 -15.64
N GLU A 41 -16.61 0.76 -15.12
CA GLU A 41 -16.35 -0.41 -15.97
C GLU A 41 -17.60 -0.86 -16.72
N VAL A 42 -18.71 -1.08 -16.01
CA VAL A 42 -20.00 -1.48 -16.62
C VAL A 42 -20.45 -0.44 -17.64
N ARG A 43 -20.40 0.86 -17.29
CA ARG A 43 -20.79 1.95 -18.20
C ARG A 43 -19.92 1.99 -19.46
N SER A 44 -18.64 1.63 -19.36
CA SER A 44 -17.74 1.57 -20.52
C SER A 44 -18.06 0.39 -21.48
N LEU A 45 -18.60 -0.71 -20.93
CA LEU A 45 -18.94 -1.92 -21.68
C LEU A 45 -20.36 -1.87 -22.24
N ASP A 46 -21.33 -1.48 -21.41
CA ASP A 46 -22.74 -1.30 -21.75
C ASP A 46 -23.34 -0.09 -21.01
N PRO A 47 -23.41 1.08 -21.68
CA PRO A 47 -24.00 2.28 -21.09
C PRO A 47 -25.50 2.18 -20.76
N LYS A 48 -26.20 1.14 -21.22
CA LYS A 48 -27.64 0.95 -20.99
C LYS A 48 -27.94 -0.26 -20.08
N SER A 49 -26.92 -0.80 -19.43
CA SER A 49 -27.09 -1.94 -18.53
C SER A 49 -28.03 -1.57 -17.37
N ASP A 50 -29.03 -2.42 -17.13
CA ASP A 50 -29.97 -2.30 -16.01
C ASP A 50 -29.24 -2.39 -14.64
N LEU A 51 -28.00 -2.87 -14.62
CA LEU A 51 -27.16 -2.96 -13.42
C LEU A 51 -26.72 -1.57 -12.92
N LEU A 52 -26.60 -0.58 -13.80
CA LEU A 52 -26.11 0.75 -13.44
C LEU A 52 -27.02 1.41 -12.40
N ASP A 53 -28.34 1.34 -12.59
CA ASP A 53 -29.32 1.92 -11.65
C ASP A 53 -29.22 1.27 -10.26
N ALA A 54 -29.01 -0.05 -10.21
CA ALA A 54 -28.84 -0.78 -8.95
C ALA A 54 -27.55 -0.39 -8.22
N LEU A 55 -26.43 -0.30 -8.93
CA LEU A 55 -25.15 0.10 -8.35
C LEU A 55 -25.17 1.56 -7.88
N GLU A 56 -25.79 2.47 -8.66
CA GLU A 56 -25.93 3.88 -8.30
C GLU A 56 -26.82 4.07 -7.06
N ALA A 57 -27.89 3.28 -6.92
CA ALA A 57 -28.74 3.28 -5.73
C ALA A 57 -27.97 2.79 -4.48
N GLU A 58 -27.18 1.73 -4.59
CA GLU A 58 -26.32 1.24 -3.50
C GLU A 58 -25.27 2.27 -3.09
N VAL A 59 -24.63 2.94 -4.05
CA VAL A 59 -23.70 4.05 -3.78
C VAL A 59 -24.40 5.16 -3.01
N ALA A 60 -25.62 5.53 -3.39
CA ALA A 60 -26.38 6.58 -2.72
C ALA A 60 -26.71 6.22 -1.26
N ASP A 61 -27.13 4.98 -0.98
CA ASP A 61 -27.39 4.48 0.38
C ASP A 61 -26.12 4.46 1.24
N LEU A 62 -25.02 3.92 0.70
CA LEU A 62 -23.74 3.89 1.41
C LEU A 62 -23.19 5.29 1.67
N ASP A 63 -23.36 6.22 0.73
CA ASP A 63 -22.99 7.63 0.92
C ASP A 63 -23.83 8.31 2.01
N ALA A 64 -25.13 8.00 2.11
CA ALA A 64 -25.98 8.50 3.18
C ALA A 64 -25.49 8.01 4.55
N LYS A 65 -25.24 6.70 4.70
CA LYS A 65 -24.69 6.10 5.93
C LYS A 65 -23.33 6.68 6.31
N ARG A 66 -22.46 6.90 5.32
CA ARG A 66 -21.16 7.57 5.51
C ARG A 66 -21.33 8.98 6.06
N ARG A 67 -22.25 9.78 5.51
CA ARG A 67 -22.52 11.15 5.98
C ARG A 67 -23.09 11.17 7.39
N GLU A 68 -23.98 10.25 7.72
CA GLU A 68 -24.54 10.09 9.07
C GLU A 68 -23.47 9.72 10.12
N LEU A 69 -22.41 9.02 9.71
CA LEU A 69 -21.29 8.67 10.58
C LEU A 69 -20.43 9.88 10.97
N TYR A 70 -20.37 10.92 10.13
CA TYR A 70 -19.41 12.03 10.27
C TYR A 70 -19.49 12.77 11.62
N PRO A 71 -20.66 13.18 12.14
CA PRO A 71 -20.75 13.87 13.43
C PRO A 71 -20.18 13.02 14.59
N ARG A 72 -20.46 11.71 14.58
CA ARG A 72 -19.95 10.79 15.61
C ARG A 72 -18.46 10.57 15.49
N ALA A 73 -17.94 10.52 14.27
CA ALA A 73 -16.51 10.42 14.01
C ALA A 73 -15.77 11.68 14.53
N LYS A 74 -16.35 12.87 14.36
CA LYS A 74 -15.81 14.12 14.92
C LYS A 74 -15.80 14.13 16.45
N GLU A 75 -16.84 13.59 17.10
CA GLU A 75 -16.87 13.48 18.55
C GLU A 75 -15.72 12.61 19.09
N VAL A 76 -15.45 11.48 18.44
CA VAL A 76 -14.33 10.60 18.80
C VAL A 76 -12.98 11.28 18.62
N LEU A 77 -12.80 12.01 17.50
CA LEU A 77 -11.60 12.83 17.28
C LEU A 77 -11.40 13.86 18.39
N GLY A 78 -12.45 14.59 18.74
CA GLY A 78 -12.40 15.59 19.81
C GLY A 78 -12.07 15.01 21.19
N GLY A 79 -12.31 13.71 21.40
CA GLY A 79 -11.89 12.98 22.60
C GLY A 79 -10.39 12.69 22.69
N GLY A 80 -9.66 12.77 21.56
CA GLY A 80 -8.20 12.59 21.51
C GLY A 80 -7.68 11.17 21.78
N VAL A 81 -8.58 10.20 21.98
CA VAL A 81 -8.24 8.78 22.22
C VAL A 81 -8.93 7.92 21.17
N TYR A 82 -8.15 7.39 20.25
CA TYR A 82 -8.65 6.58 19.14
C TYR A 82 -7.62 5.56 18.68
N GLU A 83 -8.12 4.48 18.08
CA GLU A 83 -7.29 3.44 17.48
C GLU A 83 -6.80 3.82 16.08
N THR A 84 -5.70 3.21 15.64
CA THR A 84 -5.19 3.37 14.27
C THR A 84 -6.23 2.97 13.21
N SER A 85 -7.00 1.92 13.49
CA SER A 85 -8.09 1.44 12.62
C SER A 85 -9.15 2.52 12.36
N PHE A 86 -9.52 3.28 13.39
CA PHE A 86 -10.44 4.40 13.29
C PHE A 86 -9.87 5.52 12.40
N LEU A 87 -8.60 5.88 12.57
CA LEU A 87 -7.95 6.92 11.75
C LEU A 87 -7.90 6.55 10.26
N VAL A 88 -7.61 5.28 9.97
CA VAL A 88 -7.65 4.74 8.60
C VAL A 88 -9.05 4.88 8.01
N ALA A 89 -10.07 4.38 8.72
CA ALA A 89 -11.46 4.48 8.29
C ALA A 89 -11.91 5.95 8.13
N TYR A 90 -11.48 6.85 9.02
CA TYR A 90 -11.81 8.26 8.95
C TYR A 90 -11.30 8.89 7.66
N LEU A 91 -10.01 8.73 7.35
CA LEU A 91 -9.41 9.32 6.14
C LEU A 91 -9.99 8.74 4.85
N SER A 92 -10.47 7.50 4.88
CA SER A 92 -11.12 6.87 3.73
C SER A 92 -12.57 7.33 3.57
N ASN A 93 -13.32 7.46 4.67
CA ASN A 93 -14.71 7.94 4.67
C ASN A 93 -14.81 9.44 4.37
N PHE A 94 -13.89 10.24 4.89
CA PHE A 94 -13.97 11.70 4.89
C PHE A 94 -12.71 12.36 4.29
N PRO A 95 -12.33 12.01 3.04
CA PRO A 95 -11.07 12.45 2.44
C PRO A 95 -11.02 13.96 2.17
N GLU A 96 -12.16 14.65 2.19
CA GLU A 96 -12.30 16.08 1.93
C GLU A 96 -12.64 16.88 3.21
N SER A 97 -12.63 16.22 4.38
CA SER A 97 -12.95 16.89 5.64
C SER A 97 -11.87 17.88 6.07
N THR A 98 -12.27 18.91 6.83
CA THR A 98 -11.34 19.91 7.37
C THR A 98 -10.34 19.33 8.38
N GLU A 99 -10.67 18.17 8.96
CA GLU A 99 -9.87 17.44 9.94
C GLU A 99 -8.78 16.56 9.30
N VAL A 100 -8.71 16.47 7.97
CA VAL A 100 -7.70 15.63 7.28
C VAL A 100 -6.27 15.88 7.76
N PRO A 101 -5.78 17.14 7.94
CA PRO A 101 -4.43 17.36 8.43
C PRO A 101 -4.18 16.76 9.82
N GLU A 102 -5.14 16.90 10.74
CA GLU A 102 -5.06 16.37 12.11
C GLU A 102 -5.04 14.84 12.11
N VAL A 103 -6.00 14.24 11.40
CA VAL A 103 -6.16 12.79 11.34
C VAL A 103 -4.95 12.15 10.63
N ALA A 104 -4.49 12.74 9.54
CA ALA A 104 -3.32 12.26 8.80
C ALA A 104 -2.04 12.39 9.62
N LEU A 105 -1.85 13.49 10.37
CA LEU A 105 -0.72 13.61 11.29
C LEU A 105 -0.76 12.54 12.37
N ALA A 106 -1.92 12.35 13.02
CA ALA A 106 -2.08 11.35 14.06
C ALA A 106 -1.81 9.92 13.56
N LEU A 107 -2.23 9.63 12.33
CA LEU A 107 -1.99 8.34 11.69
C LEU A 107 -0.52 8.15 11.31
N GLY A 108 0.14 9.21 10.82
CA GLY A 108 1.59 9.21 10.59
C GLY A 108 2.38 8.93 11.87
N ASP A 109 2.01 9.60 12.97
CA ASP A 109 2.59 9.36 14.29
C ASP A 109 2.36 7.93 14.79
N ALA A 110 1.17 7.37 14.55
CA ALA A 110 0.85 5.99 14.89
C ALA A 110 1.72 5.00 14.12
N TYR A 111 1.83 5.12 12.80
CA TYR A 111 2.66 4.24 11.99
C TYR A 111 4.15 4.38 12.28
N SER A 112 4.63 5.60 12.54
CA SER A 112 6.00 5.86 12.97
C SER A 112 6.33 5.08 14.25
N ARG A 113 5.44 5.12 15.26
CA ARG A 113 5.59 4.35 16.51
C ARG A 113 5.53 2.84 16.32
N LEU A 114 4.77 2.37 15.33
CA LEU A 114 4.66 0.94 14.99
C LEU A 114 5.84 0.43 14.15
N GLY A 115 6.80 1.28 13.79
CA GLY A 115 7.93 0.89 12.94
C GLY A 115 7.52 0.65 11.50
N ASN A 116 6.44 1.29 11.04
CA ASN A 116 6.00 1.24 9.65
C ASN A 116 6.25 2.60 8.96
N PRO A 117 7.50 2.88 8.56
CA PRO A 117 7.87 4.22 8.14
C PRO A 117 7.35 4.58 6.74
N THR A 118 7.05 3.60 5.87
CA THR A 118 6.44 3.86 4.55
C THR A 118 5.07 4.52 4.72
N GLU A 119 4.21 3.95 5.56
CA GLU A 119 2.88 4.46 5.85
C GLU A 119 2.96 5.76 6.65
N ALA A 120 3.93 5.87 7.56
CA ALA A 120 4.17 7.11 8.29
C ALA A 120 4.46 8.28 7.32
N VAL A 121 5.35 8.07 6.34
CA VAL A 121 5.68 9.07 5.32
C VAL A 121 4.45 9.43 4.49
N THR A 122 3.69 8.43 4.02
CA THR A 122 2.46 8.68 3.25
C THR A 122 1.50 9.61 4.01
N HIS A 123 1.29 9.36 5.30
CA HIS A 123 0.34 10.13 6.09
C HIS A 123 0.88 11.49 6.55
N TYR A 124 2.18 11.62 6.81
CA TYR A 124 2.79 12.93 7.02
C TYR A 124 2.75 13.80 5.76
N LEU A 125 3.02 13.24 4.58
CA LEU A 125 2.86 13.98 3.31
C LEU A 125 1.41 14.42 3.12
N LYS A 126 0.43 13.54 3.35
CA LYS A 126 -1.00 13.90 3.28
C LYS A 126 -1.36 15.06 4.22
N ALA A 127 -0.90 15.01 5.48
CA ALA A 127 -1.16 16.08 6.45
C ALA A 127 -0.55 17.42 6.01
N TRP A 128 0.71 17.35 5.56
CA TRP A 128 1.47 18.52 5.12
C TRP A 128 0.93 19.11 3.82
N GLU A 129 0.49 18.29 2.86
CA GLU A 129 -0.09 18.74 1.60
C GLU A 129 -1.44 19.43 1.79
N ALA A 130 -2.28 18.86 2.68
CA ALA A 130 -3.62 19.35 2.97
C ALA A 130 -3.60 20.73 3.65
N ALA A 131 -2.67 20.96 4.60
CA ALA A 131 -2.55 22.26 5.27
C ALA A 131 -1.11 22.58 5.72
N PRO A 132 -0.22 23.00 4.81
CA PRO A 132 1.21 23.20 5.10
C PRO A 132 1.49 24.13 6.28
N GLU A 133 0.71 25.20 6.38
CA GLU A 133 0.92 26.27 7.35
C GLU A 133 0.22 26.03 8.69
N SER A 134 -0.65 25.01 8.76
CA SER A 134 -1.30 24.60 10.00
C SER A 134 -0.27 24.05 11.01
N PRO A 135 -0.58 24.05 12.32
CA PRO A 135 0.23 23.35 13.30
C PRO A 135 0.49 21.89 12.91
N GLU A 136 -0.51 21.22 12.35
CA GLU A 136 -0.46 19.81 11.96
C GLU A 136 0.49 19.60 10.78
N GLY A 137 0.37 20.41 9.73
CA GLY A 137 1.23 20.36 8.56
C GLY A 137 2.69 20.68 8.89
N LYS A 138 2.93 21.68 9.76
CA LYS A 138 4.27 22.01 10.25
C LYS A 138 4.89 20.84 11.03
N ARG A 139 4.12 20.19 11.91
CA ARG A 139 4.57 19.00 12.63
C ARG A 139 4.86 17.83 11.69
N ALA A 140 4.02 17.61 10.68
CA ALA A 140 4.23 16.57 9.68
C ALA A 140 5.50 16.81 8.87
N GLY A 141 5.76 18.06 8.44
CA GLY A 141 7.01 18.43 7.78
C GLY A 141 8.26 18.18 8.64
N ILE A 142 8.19 18.47 9.94
CA ILE A 142 9.27 18.12 10.89
C ILE A 142 9.45 16.60 10.99
N GLY A 143 8.35 15.85 11.09
CA GLY A 143 8.37 14.38 11.11
C GLY A 143 9.07 13.79 9.88
N LEU A 144 8.73 14.29 8.69
CA LEU A 144 9.36 13.91 7.43
C LEU A 144 10.88 14.17 7.44
N ARG A 145 11.30 15.38 7.84
CA ARG A 145 12.73 15.74 7.93
C ARG A 145 13.49 14.90 8.94
N ASN A 146 12.85 14.50 10.04
CA ASN A 146 13.47 13.64 11.05
C ASN A 146 13.61 12.19 10.57
N LEU A 147 12.64 11.69 9.81
CA LEU A 147 12.67 10.32 9.27
C LEU A 147 13.68 10.16 8.12
N ALA A 148 13.74 11.13 7.21
CA ALA A 148 14.46 10.99 5.94
C ALA A 148 15.92 10.50 6.07
N PRO A 149 16.76 11.01 6.99
CA PRO A 149 18.16 10.57 7.09
C PRO A 149 18.34 9.10 7.51
N GLY A 150 17.40 8.56 8.29
CA GLY A 150 17.46 7.20 8.85
C GLY A 150 16.71 6.15 8.03
N LEU A 151 15.83 6.60 7.13
CA LEU A 151 14.91 5.76 6.37
C LEU A 151 15.66 4.75 5.47
N LYS A 152 15.16 3.51 5.39
CA LYS A 152 15.73 2.43 4.56
C LYS A 152 14.79 2.03 3.42
N GLU A 153 13.52 2.33 3.57
CA GLU A 153 12.43 1.95 2.70
C GLU A 153 12.47 2.84 1.46
N LEU A 154 12.78 2.22 0.32
CA LEU A 154 12.98 2.93 -0.94
C LEU A 154 11.70 3.64 -1.39
N ALA A 155 10.56 2.96 -1.22
CA ALA A 155 9.25 3.52 -1.57
C ALA A 155 8.92 4.77 -0.75
N ALA A 156 9.26 4.77 0.54
CA ALA A 156 9.04 5.91 1.42
C ALA A 156 9.93 7.10 1.04
N LEU A 157 11.20 6.82 0.73
CA LEU A 157 12.13 7.84 0.24
C LEU A 157 11.68 8.44 -1.10
N GLN A 158 11.18 7.62 -2.03
CA GLN A 158 10.67 8.10 -3.32
C GLN A 158 9.47 9.04 -3.16
N GLN A 159 8.52 8.72 -2.27
CA GLN A 159 7.40 9.63 -1.97
C GLN A 159 7.89 11.01 -1.51
N MET A 160 8.93 11.06 -0.69
CA MET A 160 9.53 12.33 -0.23
C MET A 160 10.29 13.09 -1.33
N VAL A 161 10.69 12.41 -2.41
CA VAL A 161 11.36 13.02 -3.56
C VAL A 161 10.35 13.62 -4.54
N GLU A 162 9.16 13.02 -4.65
CA GLU A 162 8.11 13.44 -5.59
C GLU A 162 7.44 14.76 -5.20
N GLN A 163 7.48 15.15 -3.92
CA GLN A 163 7.03 16.48 -3.51
C GLN A 163 7.98 17.58 -4.00
N ASP A 164 7.42 18.76 -4.29
CA ASP A 164 8.16 19.95 -4.75
C ASP A 164 8.12 21.14 -3.76
N ARG A 165 7.47 20.96 -2.60
CA ARG A 165 7.21 22.03 -1.63
C ARG A 165 8.41 22.35 -0.73
N ASP A 166 9.26 21.36 -0.47
CA ASP A 166 10.42 21.47 0.40
C ASP A 166 11.67 20.97 -0.34
N PRO A 167 12.42 21.89 -0.98
CA PRO A 167 13.65 21.54 -1.69
C PRO A 167 14.71 20.87 -0.81
N GLU A 168 14.75 21.21 0.48
CA GLU A 168 15.73 20.65 1.40
C GLU A 168 15.36 19.22 1.79
N LEU A 169 14.10 18.95 2.10
CA LEU A 169 13.61 17.58 2.31
C LEU A 169 13.84 16.73 1.06
N LYS A 170 13.49 17.25 -0.13
CA LYS A 170 13.71 16.58 -1.42
C LYS A 170 15.19 16.21 -1.58
N ARG A 171 16.10 17.16 -1.34
CA ARG A 171 17.55 16.93 -1.42
C ARG A 171 18.03 15.85 -0.45
N ILE A 172 17.58 15.87 0.81
CA ILE A 172 17.94 14.86 1.82
C ILE A 172 17.41 13.47 1.41
N ALA A 173 16.15 13.39 1.00
CA ALA A 173 15.51 12.15 0.57
C ALA A 173 16.15 11.59 -0.71
N SER A 174 16.43 12.42 -1.72
CA SER A 174 17.12 12.01 -2.95
C SER A 174 18.51 11.46 -2.67
N ALA A 175 19.31 12.15 -1.83
CA ALA A 175 20.63 11.68 -1.46
C ALA A 175 20.57 10.31 -0.75
N ARG A 176 19.60 10.15 0.14
CA ARG A 176 19.39 8.89 0.86
C ARG A 176 18.87 7.78 -0.07
N LEU A 177 17.96 8.09 -0.97
CA LEU A 177 17.41 7.14 -1.95
C LEU A 177 18.51 6.61 -2.88
N ALA A 178 19.35 7.50 -3.42
CA ALA A 178 20.46 7.12 -4.29
C ALA A 178 21.45 6.18 -3.57
N GLN A 179 21.66 6.36 -2.27
CA GLN A 179 22.44 5.45 -1.44
C GLN A 179 21.72 4.10 -1.28
N MET A 180 20.48 4.11 -0.80
CA MET A 180 19.72 2.90 -0.46
C MET A 180 19.41 2.04 -1.68
N ALA A 181 19.16 2.63 -2.85
CA ALA A 181 18.86 1.92 -4.09
C ALA A 181 19.93 0.87 -4.45
N LYS A 182 21.18 1.06 -3.99
CA LYS A 182 22.30 0.15 -4.24
C LYS A 182 22.64 -0.77 -3.07
N THR A 183 22.17 -0.47 -1.86
CA THR A 183 22.64 -1.12 -0.63
C THR A 183 21.57 -1.80 0.21
N TYR A 184 20.29 -1.69 -0.15
CA TYR A 184 19.23 -2.41 0.56
C TYR A 184 19.48 -3.93 0.57
N ASP A 185 18.98 -4.60 1.59
CA ASP A 185 19.30 -5.99 1.94
C ASP A 185 18.10 -6.94 1.89
N ASP A 186 16.88 -6.41 1.74
CA ASP A 186 15.66 -7.19 1.63
C ASP A 186 15.02 -7.08 0.25
N VAL A 187 14.79 -8.23 -0.40
CA VAL A 187 14.09 -8.31 -1.70
C VAL A 187 12.68 -7.71 -1.63
N ALA A 188 12.02 -7.75 -0.47
CA ALA A 188 10.69 -7.16 -0.31
C ALA A 188 10.69 -5.63 -0.50
N ASN A 189 11.73 -4.94 0.00
CA ASN A 189 11.88 -3.48 -0.14
C ASN A 189 12.05 -3.09 -1.62
N GLY A 190 12.92 -3.80 -2.35
CA GLY A 190 13.10 -3.58 -3.80
C GLY A 190 11.83 -3.91 -4.61
N ALA A 191 11.15 -5.00 -4.28
CA ALA A 191 9.89 -5.39 -4.93
C ALA A 191 8.79 -4.34 -4.73
N GLU A 192 8.63 -3.85 -3.52
CA GLU A 192 7.65 -2.81 -3.21
C GLU A 192 7.96 -1.52 -3.98
N TYR A 193 9.22 -1.10 -4.02
CA TYR A 193 9.65 0.06 -4.80
C TYR A 193 9.26 -0.07 -6.27
N LEU A 194 9.63 -1.19 -6.91
CA LEU A 194 9.38 -1.40 -8.34
C LEU A 194 7.89 -1.51 -8.65
N ARG A 195 7.08 -2.01 -7.71
CA ARG A 195 5.62 -2.06 -7.84
C ARG A 195 5.00 -0.65 -7.83
N ARG A 196 5.49 0.23 -6.95
CA ARG A 196 4.94 1.59 -6.80
C ARG A 196 5.53 2.58 -7.81
N TYR A 197 6.79 2.37 -8.23
CA TYR A 197 7.58 3.31 -9.02
C TYR A 197 8.32 2.62 -10.17
N PRO A 198 7.61 1.98 -11.12
CA PRO A 198 8.24 1.21 -12.20
C PRO A 198 9.11 2.06 -13.14
N GLU A 199 8.82 3.37 -13.25
CA GLU A 199 9.46 4.28 -14.21
C GLU A 199 10.39 5.32 -13.56
N SER A 200 10.81 5.12 -12.32
CA SER A 200 11.71 6.06 -11.63
C SER A 200 13.16 5.96 -12.14
N GLU A 201 13.94 7.03 -11.93
CA GLU A 201 15.37 7.09 -12.24
C GLU A 201 16.21 6.00 -11.55
N HIS A 202 15.72 5.48 -10.41
CA HIS A 202 16.41 4.43 -9.66
C HIS A 202 15.90 3.01 -9.97
N THR A 203 14.95 2.84 -10.89
CA THR A 203 14.44 1.52 -11.29
C THR A 203 15.57 0.56 -11.65
N THR A 204 16.49 0.99 -12.53
CA THR A 204 17.59 0.12 -12.97
C THR A 204 18.52 -0.30 -11.82
N PRO A 205 19.09 0.62 -11.01
CA PRO A 205 19.86 0.25 -9.82
C PRO A 205 19.11 -0.69 -8.86
N VAL A 206 17.81 -0.47 -8.65
CA VAL A 206 17.00 -1.31 -7.75
C VAL A 206 16.83 -2.71 -8.32
N ILE A 207 16.57 -2.87 -9.62
CA ILE A 207 16.50 -4.18 -10.29
C ILE A 207 17.83 -4.92 -10.21
N GLU A 208 18.94 -4.24 -10.48
CA GLU A 208 20.29 -4.84 -10.40
C GLU A 208 20.56 -5.38 -8.99
N ARG A 209 20.28 -4.58 -7.96
CA ARG A 209 20.43 -5.01 -6.58
C ARG A 209 19.46 -6.13 -6.21
N LEU A 210 18.22 -6.09 -6.69
CA LEU A 210 17.21 -7.12 -6.44
C LEU A 210 17.68 -8.48 -6.97
N ASN A 211 18.24 -8.49 -8.18
CA ASN A 211 18.77 -9.69 -8.81
C ASN A 211 19.95 -10.27 -8.03
N VAL A 212 20.85 -9.44 -7.49
CA VAL A 212 21.94 -9.91 -6.62
C VAL A 212 21.39 -10.56 -5.35
N LEU A 213 20.40 -9.93 -4.70
CA LEU A 213 19.78 -10.50 -3.51
C LEU A 213 19.04 -11.81 -3.81
N ALA A 214 18.34 -11.89 -4.94
CA ALA A 214 17.65 -13.10 -5.37
C ALA A 214 18.62 -14.25 -5.69
N ASP A 215 19.77 -13.97 -6.32
CA ASP A 215 20.78 -14.99 -6.62
C ASP A 215 21.49 -15.48 -5.33
N ASN A 216 21.71 -14.60 -4.36
CA ASN A 216 22.18 -15.01 -3.03
C ASN A 216 21.19 -15.95 -2.33
N LEU A 217 19.89 -15.62 -2.35
CA LEU A 217 18.83 -16.49 -1.82
C LEU A 217 18.81 -17.84 -2.56
N TYR A 218 19.03 -17.84 -3.87
CA TYR A 218 19.12 -19.09 -4.65
C TYR A 218 20.34 -19.93 -4.24
N GLY A 219 21.49 -19.30 -3.97
CA GLY A 219 22.65 -19.96 -3.38
C GLY A 219 22.32 -20.64 -2.05
N GLU A 220 21.57 -19.96 -1.18
CA GLU A 220 21.06 -20.54 0.07
C GLU A 220 20.13 -21.74 -0.18
N VAL A 221 19.25 -21.68 -1.19
CA VAL A 221 18.38 -22.81 -1.56
C VAL A 221 19.22 -24.05 -1.89
N VAL A 222 20.27 -23.89 -2.71
CA VAL A 222 21.15 -25.00 -3.08
C VAL A 222 21.86 -25.59 -1.85
N LEU A 223 22.38 -24.73 -0.98
CA LEU A 223 23.02 -25.14 0.27
C LEU A 223 22.06 -25.91 1.18
N TYR A 224 20.88 -25.35 1.47
CA TYR A 224 19.89 -26.02 2.33
C TYR A 224 19.43 -27.36 1.78
N GLN A 225 19.24 -27.48 0.46
CA GLN A 225 18.92 -28.76 -0.16
C GLN A 225 20.05 -29.78 -0.01
N SER A 226 21.31 -29.36 -0.16
CA SER A 226 22.47 -30.24 -0.02
C SER A 226 22.63 -30.83 1.39
N VAL A 227 22.19 -30.10 2.42
CA VAL A 227 22.24 -30.56 3.82
C VAL A 227 20.91 -31.17 4.27
N GLY A 228 19.93 -31.29 3.37
CA GLY A 228 18.62 -31.88 3.65
C GLY A 228 17.63 -30.99 4.42
N ASP A 229 17.91 -29.70 4.59
CA ASP A 229 17.00 -28.74 5.23
C ASP A 229 15.97 -28.22 4.22
N SER A 230 14.98 -29.05 3.89
CA SER A 230 13.96 -28.73 2.88
C SER A 230 13.06 -27.56 3.30
N VAL A 231 12.85 -27.34 4.60
CA VAL A 231 11.99 -26.27 5.12
C VAL A 231 12.61 -24.91 4.80
N LYS A 232 13.87 -24.69 5.17
CA LYS A 232 14.55 -23.42 4.85
C LYS A 232 14.71 -23.21 3.36
N ALA A 233 14.97 -24.27 2.58
CA ALA A 233 15.02 -24.16 1.14
C ALA A 233 13.69 -23.64 0.55
N VAL A 234 12.55 -24.19 0.98
CA VAL A 234 11.23 -23.74 0.53
C VAL A 234 10.94 -22.30 0.96
N GLU A 235 11.32 -21.88 2.16
CA GLU A 235 11.18 -20.49 2.59
C GLU A 235 11.92 -19.52 1.64
N ARG A 236 13.16 -19.84 1.25
CA ARG A 236 13.95 -19.01 0.34
C ARG A 236 13.39 -19.01 -1.08
N ILE A 237 12.91 -20.15 -1.57
CA ILE A 237 12.18 -20.26 -2.84
C ILE A 237 10.96 -19.34 -2.84
N ASN A 238 10.11 -19.43 -1.80
CA ASN A 238 8.93 -18.59 -1.67
C ASN A 238 9.32 -17.10 -1.67
N LYS A 239 10.36 -16.72 -0.92
CA LYS A 239 10.83 -15.33 -0.88
C LYS A 239 11.23 -14.81 -2.28
N ILE A 240 11.96 -15.62 -3.07
CA ILE A 240 12.35 -15.28 -4.44
C ILE A 240 11.11 -15.15 -5.34
N LEU A 241 10.21 -16.14 -5.31
CA LEU A 241 9.04 -16.16 -6.20
C LEU A 241 8.02 -15.07 -5.85
N THR A 242 7.91 -14.68 -4.58
CA THR A 242 7.01 -13.60 -4.16
C THR A 242 7.56 -12.22 -4.50
N HIS A 243 8.85 -11.96 -4.25
CA HIS A 243 9.40 -10.60 -4.32
C HIS A 243 10.29 -10.34 -5.54
N ALA A 244 10.81 -11.38 -6.19
CA ALA A 244 11.64 -11.27 -7.39
C ALA A 244 11.19 -12.25 -8.49
N PRO A 245 9.88 -12.32 -8.85
CA PRO A 245 9.36 -13.31 -9.79
C PRO A 245 9.93 -13.21 -11.21
N LEU A 246 10.48 -12.05 -11.57
CA LEU A 246 11.09 -11.78 -12.88
C LEU A 246 12.62 -11.87 -12.87
N SER A 247 13.22 -12.27 -11.74
CA SER A 247 14.67 -12.41 -11.65
C SER A 247 15.18 -13.69 -12.33
N PRO A 248 16.46 -13.71 -12.78
CA PRO A 248 17.09 -14.94 -13.27
C PRO A 248 17.06 -16.10 -12.24
N ALA A 249 17.09 -15.79 -10.95
CA ALA A 249 16.97 -16.79 -9.89
C ALA A 249 15.59 -17.46 -9.88
N ALA A 250 14.51 -16.70 -10.09
CA ALA A 250 13.16 -17.24 -10.22
C ALA A 250 12.98 -18.09 -11.49
N GLU A 251 13.64 -17.71 -12.60
CA GLU A 251 13.69 -18.52 -13.82
C GLU A 251 14.34 -19.89 -13.57
N LYS A 252 15.54 -19.93 -12.98
CA LYS A 252 16.24 -21.19 -12.60
C LYS A 252 15.37 -22.12 -11.75
N LEU A 253 14.58 -21.55 -10.81
CA LEU A 253 13.68 -22.31 -9.95
C LEU A 253 12.52 -22.93 -10.73
N ARG A 254 11.92 -22.19 -11.68
CA ARG A 254 10.84 -22.67 -12.54
C ARG A 254 11.32 -23.80 -13.45
N ASP A 255 12.47 -23.64 -14.09
CA ASP A 255 13.04 -24.65 -14.98
C ASP A 255 13.30 -25.97 -14.25
N ARG A 256 13.80 -25.89 -13.02
CA ARG A 256 14.05 -27.07 -12.19
C ARG A 256 12.75 -27.78 -11.77
N ALA A 257 11.67 -27.03 -11.51
CA ALA A 257 10.37 -27.62 -11.20
C ALA A 257 9.80 -28.40 -12.39
N VAL A 258 9.94 -27.87 -13.62
CA VAL A 258 9.53 -28.57 -14.85
C VAL A 258 10.31 -29.88 -15.02
N LEU A 259 11.64 -29.84 -14.91
CA LEU A 259 12.49 -31.02 -15.08
C LEU A 259 12.27 -32.12 -14.03
N THR A 260 11.81 -31.75 -12.83
CA THR A 260 11.50 -32.73 -11.77
C THR A 260 10.12 -33.36 -11.96
N ALA A 261 9.14 -32.60 -12.44
CA ALA A 261 7.82 -33.11 -12.81
C ALA A 261 7.90 -34.10 -13.99
N GLU A 262 8.70 -33.80 -15.01
CA GLU A 262 8.91 -34.69 -16.18
C GLU A 262 9.60 -36.02 -15.82
N LYS A 263 10.41 -36.06 -14.75
CA LYS A 263 11.06 -37.28 -14.29
C LYS A 263 10.20 -38.15 -13.37
N ALA A 264 9.09 -37.61 -12.87
CA ALA A 264 8.19 -38.28 -11.93
C ALA A 264 6.90 -38.83 -12.57
N GLY A 265 6.64 -38.50 -13.84
CA GLY A 265 5.58 -39.08 -14.68
C GLY A 265 6.11 -40.18 -15.59
#